data_AF-A0A920CRL7-F1
#
_entry.id   AF-A0A920CRL7-F1
#
_cell.length_a   1.000
_cell.length_b   1.000
_cell.length_c   1.000
_cell.angle_alpha   90.00
_cell.angle_beta   90.00
_cell.angle_gamma   90.00
#
_symmetry.space_group_name_H-M   'P 1'
#
loop_
_entity.id
_entity.type
_entity.pdbx_description
1 polymer ?
#
loop_
_entity_poly.entity_id
_entity_poly.type
_entity_poly.pdbx_seq_one_letter_code
_entity_poly.pdbx_strand_id
1 'polypeptide(L)' 'MKYEDLKPGLPVRIAPDHTSGYGGRGGIVLDVGTFQLFSGEYRTGALVDIGEIGMLVVAAEDLEIVDISPPDLGWEEFDI' A
#
# COMPACT_ATOMS: atom_id res chain seq x y z
N MET A 1 1.04 -6.31 9.58
CA MET A 1 1.21 -5.28 10.64
C MET A 1 -0.14 -5.00 11.32
N LYS A 2 -0.24 -4.12 12.33
CA LYS A 2 -1.56 -3.73 12.89
C LYS A 2 -2.16 -2.58 12.09
N TYR A 3 -3.48 -2.45 12.13
CA TYR A 3 -4.19 -1.35 11.45
C TYR A 3 -3.81 0.03 11.99
N GLU A 4 -3.57 0.14 13.29
CA GLU A 4 -3.19 1.40 13.97
C GLU A 4 -1.84 1.95 13.50
N ASP A 5 -1.00 1.09 12.94
CA ASP A 5 0.32 1.46 12.43
C ASP A 5 0.24 2.08 11.02
N LEU A 6 -0.89 1.90 10.32
CA LEU A 6 -1.08 2.41 8.96
C LEU A 6 -1.29 3.92 8.98
N LYS A 7 -0.60 4.60 8.07
CA LYS A 7 -0.76 6.04 7.82
C LYS A 7 -0.38 6.37 6.38
N PRO A 8 -0.99 7.39 5.77
CA PRO A 8 -0.55 7.90 4.48
C PRO A 8 0.95 8.23 4.46
N GLY A 9 1.61 7.93 3.34
CA GLY A 9 3.05 8.08 3.16
C GLY A 9 3.90 6.96 3.75
N LEU A 10 3.29 5.96 4.42
CA LEU A 10 4.04 4.84 4.97
C LEU A 10 4.51 3.89 3.85
N PRO A 11 5.82 3.66 3.71
CA PRO A 11 6.31 2.59 2.86
C PRO A 11 5.98 1.21 3.41
N VAL A 12 5.40 0.38 2.55
CA VAL A 12 4.98 -0.97 2.88
C VAL A 12 5.35 -1.96 1.78
N ARG A 13 5.41 -3.24 2.15
CA ARG A 13 5.48 -4.37 1.23
C ARG A 13 4.28 -5.27 1.47
N ILE A 14 3.69 -5.73 0.38
CA ILE A 14 2.60 -6.71 0.42
C ILE A 14 3.20 -8.07 0.73
N ALA A 15 2.56 -8.82 1.63
CA ALA A 15 2.97 -10.17 1.99
C ALA A 15 3.20 -11.05 0.74
N PRO A 16 4.28 -11.85 0.69
CA PRO A 16 4.66 -12.60 -0.50
C PRO A 16 3.62 -13.64 -0.96
N ASP A 17 2.79 -14.13 -0.04
CA ASP A 17 1.70 -15.09 -0.26
C ASP A 17 0.33 -14.43 -0.48
N HIS A 18 0.28 -13.10 -0.63
CA HIS A 18 -0.97 -12.39 -0.82
C HIS A 18 -1.68 -12.77 -2.13
N THR A 19 -2.97 -13.05 -2.04
CA THR A 19 -3.78 -13.65 -3.12
C THR A 19 -4.08 -12.71 -4.30
N SER A 20 -3.75 -11.42 -4.19
CA SER A 20 -3.94 -10.44 -5.28
C SER A 20 -3.02 -10.64 -6.49
N GLY A 21 -1.99 -11.49 -6.38
CA GLY A 21 -0.95 -11.65 -7.41
C GLY A 21 0.14 -10.56 -7.37
N TYR A 22 0.05 -9.62 -6.43
CA TYR A 22 1.05 -8.57 -6.19
C TYR A 22 1.92 -8.83 -4.95
N GLY A 23 1.94 -10.06 -4.44
CA GLY A 23 2.74 -10.44 -3.28
C GLY A 23 4.22 -10.10 -3.45
N GLY A 24 4.83 -9.57 -2.41
CA GLY A 24 6.24 -9.15 -2.37
C GLY A 24 6.53 -7.78 -3.00
N ARG A 25 5.54 -7.14 -3.65
CA ARG A 25 5.70 -5.78 -4.17
C ARG A 25 5.73 -4.74 -3.05
N GLY A 26 6.58 -3.74 -3.22
CA GLY A 26 6.61 -2.54 -2.39
C GLY A 26 5.61 -1.51 -2.91
N GLY A 27 5.19 -0.63 -2.01
CA GLY A 27 4.30 0.48 -2.33
C GLY A 27 4.24 1.52 -1.21
N ILE A 28 3.48 2.57 -1.45
CA ILE A 28 3.23 3.64 -0.47
C ILE A 28 1.75 3.64 -0.11
N VAL A 29 1.44 3.72 1.19
CA VAL A 29 0.06 3.92 1.66
C VAL A 29 -0.42 5.31 1.22
N LEU A 30 -1.50 5.37 0.45
CA LEU A 30 -2.16 6.61 0.05
C LEU A 30 -3.24 7.03 1.05
N ASP A 31 -4.03 6.05 1.52
CA ASP A 31 -5.14 6.28 2.45
C ASP A 31 -5.40 5.04 3.32
N VAL A 32 -6.09 5.23 4.45
CA VAL A 32 -6.35 4.19 5.46
C VAL A 32 -7.81 4.24 5.87
N GLY A 33 -8.52 3.12 5.76
CA GLY A 33 -9.95 3.10 6.03
C GLY A 33 -10.63 1.80 5.62
N THR A 34 -11.95 1.86 5.53
CA THR A 34 -12.78 0.80 4.97
C THR A 34 -13.20 1.18 3.55
N PHE A 35 -12.82 0.37 2.58
CA PHE A 35 -13.07 0.60 1.17
C PHE A 35 -14.07 -0.43 0.63
N GLN A 36 -14.96 0.01 -0.25
CA GLN A 36 -15.80 -0.90 -1.02
C GLN A 36 -15.04 -1.36 -2.27
N LEU A 37 -14.83 -2.66 -2.40
CA LEU A 37 -14.19 -3.27 -3.56
C LEU A 37 -15.19 -3.40 -4.73
N PHE A 38 -14.69 -3.59 -5.95
CA PHE A 38 -15.53 -3.84 -7.13
C PHE A 38 -16.44 -5.08 -7.00
N SER A 39 -16.07 -6.04 -6.14
CA SER A 39 -16.91 -7.20 -5.81
C SER A 39 -18.12 -6.85 -4.94
N GLY A 40 -18.20 -5.62 -4.41
CA GLY A 40 -19.19 -5.18 -3.43
C GLY A 40 -18.82 -5.50 -1.98
N GLU A 41 -17.73 -6.24 -1.76
CA GLU A 41 -17.17 -6.51 -0.43
C GLU A 41 -16.54 -5.24 0.17
N TYR A 42 -16.67 -5.06 1.48
CA TYR A 42 -15.96 -4.01 2.21
C TYR A 42 -14.70 -4.58 2.84
N ARG A 43 -13.57 -3.88 2.67
CA ARG A 43 -12.29 -4.26 3.25
C ARG A 43 -11.68 -3.10 4.03
N THR A 44 -11.30 -3.37 5.26
CA THR A 44 -10.58 -2.42 6.12
C THR A 44 -9.08 -2.63 5.98
N GLY A 45 -8.34 -1.56 5.72
CA GLY A 45 -6.90 -1.63 5.49
C GLY A 45 -6.34 -0.33 4.92
N ALA A 46 -5.35 -0.46 4.03
CA ALA A 46 -4.73 0.66 3.32
C ALA A 46 -5.00 0.57 1.82
N LEU A 47 -5.21 1.73 1.20
CA LEU A 47 -5.04 1.90 -0.23
C LEU A 47 -3.55 2.11 -0.50
N VAL A 48 -2.94 1.18 -1.22
CA VAL A 48 -1.50 1.16 -1.49
C VAL A 48 -1.26 1.43 -2.97
N ASP A 49 -0.42 2.41 -3.26
CA ASP A 49 0.14 2.62 -4.59
C ASP A 49 1.33 1.69 -4.80
N ILE A 50 1.22 0.77 -5.77
CA ILE A 50 2.28 -0.17 -6.14
C ILE A 50 2.97 0.22 -7.47
N GLY A 51 2.87 1.50 -7.87
CA GLY A 51 3.48 2.08 -9.05
C GLY A 51 2.63 1.95 -10.31
N GLU A 52 3.28 1.87 -11.49
CA GLU A 52 2.66 1.91 -12.83
C GLU A 52 1.45 0.99 -13.06
N ILE A 53 1.27 -0.03 -12.22
CA ILE A 53 0.25 -1.08 -12.40
C ILE A 53 -1.02 -0.81 -11.58
N GLY A 54 -1.07 0.25 -10.77
CA GLY A 54 -2.29 0.78 -10.15
C GLY A 54 -2.34 0.68 -8.61
N MET A 55 -3.47 1.11 -8.05
CA MET A 55 -3.71 1.13 -6.60
C MET A 55 -4.40 -0.15 -6.14
N LEU A 56 -4.04 -0.65 -4.95
CA LEU A 56 -4.60 -1.87 -4.38
C LEU A 56 -5.04 -1.64 -2.93
N VAL A 57 -6.24 -2.09 -2.57
CA VAL A 57 -6.67 -2.14 -1.16
C VAL A 57 -6.16 -3.43 -0.53
N VAL A 58 -5.34 -3.30 0.51
CA VAL A 58 -4.68 -4.42 1.22
C VAL A 58 -4.98 -4.32 2.71
N ALA A 59 -5.30 -5.45 3.34
CA ALA A 59 -5.52 -5.49 4.78
C ALA A 59 -4.22 -5.23 5.54
N ALA A 60 -4.31 -4.67 6.75
CA ALA A 60 -3.12 -4.35 7.54
C ALA A 60 -2.29 -5.60 7.86
N GLU A 61 -2.93 -6.75 8.06
CA GLU A 61 -2.25 -8.01 8.36
C GLU A 61 -1.33 -8.47 7.22
N ASP A 62 -1.73 -8.19 5.98
CA ASP A 62 -1.01 -8.54 4.75
C ASP A 62 0.04 -7.49 4.34
N LEU A 63 0.29 -6.49 5.19
CA LEU A 63 1.31 -5.47 4.98
C LEU A 63 2.45 -5.61 5.98
N GLU A 64 3.65 -5.45 5.44
CA GLU A 64 4.89 -5.36 6.19
C GLU A 64 5.44 -3.94 6.08
N ILE A 65 5.83 -3.34 7.20
CA ILE A 65 6.53 -2.06 7.18
C ILE A 65 7.89 -2.32 6.55
N VAL A 66 8.23 -1.57 5.51
CA VAL A 66 9.58 -1.60 4.95
C VAL A 66 10.28 -0.36 5.46
N ASP A 67 11.38 -0.56 6.17
CA ASP A 67 12.31 0.51 6.51
C ASP A 67 13.13 0.83 5.24
N ILE A 68 12.45 1.39 4.23
CA ILE A 68 13.17 2.02 3.13
C ILE A 68 13.65 3.35 3.67
N SER A 69 14.99 3.48 3.79
CA SER A 69 15.58 4.80 3.57
C SER A 69 14.93 5.35 2.30
N PRO A 70 14.40 6.58 2.32
CA PRO A 70 13.70 7.13 1.16
C PRO A 70 14.57 6.84 -0.06
N PRO A 71 14.05 6.14 -1.09
CA PRO A 71 14.84 5.94 -2.29
C PRO A 71 15.33 7.32 -2.73
N ASP A 72 16.64 7.44 -3.03
CA ASP A 72 17.23 8.67 -3.54
C ASP A 72 16.24 9.29 -4.53
N LEU A 73 15.71 10.46 -4.15
CA LEU A 73 14.53 11.09 -4.71
C LEU A 73 14.59 11.09 -6.24
N GLY A 74 13.95 10.10 -6.85
CA GLY A 74 13.53 10.08 -8.26
C GLY A 74 12.07 10.49 -8.41
N TRP A 75 11.49 11.08 -7.36
CA TRP A 75 10.32 11.94 -7.49
C TRP A 75 10.84 13.25 -8.07
N GLU A 76 10.94 13.35 -9.40
CA GLU A 76 10.98 14.66 -10.03
C GLU A 76 9.79 15.43 -9.48
N GLU A 77 10.09 16.45 -8.69
CA GLU A 77 9.15 17.52 -8.37
C GLU A 77 8.55 17.99 -9.69
N PHE A 78 7.30 17.61 -9.96
CA PHE A 78 6.53 18.33 -10.97
C PHE A 78 6.23 19.70 -10.37
N ASP A 79 7.07 20.68 -10.71
CA ASP A 79 6.72 22.10 -10.61
C ASP A 79 5.43 22.33 -11.41
N ILE A 80 4.38 22.79 -10.74
CA ILE A 80 3.13 23.30 -11.35
C ILE A 80 3.20 24.82 -11.38
#